data_AF-A0A062VFX1-F1
#
_entry.id   AF-A0A062VFX1-F1
#
_cell.length_a   1.000
_cell.length_b   1.000
_cell.length_c   1.000
_cell.angle_alpha   90.00
_cell.angle_beta   90.00
_cell.angle_gamma   90.00
#
_symmetry.space_group_name_H-M   'P 1'
#
loop_
_entity.id
_entity.type
_entity.pdbx_description
1 polymer ?
#
loop_
_entity_poly.entity_id
_entity_poly.type
_entity_poly.pdbx_seq_one_letter_code
_entity_poly.pdbx_strand_id
1 'polypeptide(L)'
;MPIVSTYRHRYAHLENGLSEGSRKPRRPPYAILSQNDDYGEGYVEGFKDGIKGADNIEVVKELTYEATDTSVDAQLTELAATGADVFVNAMSISPLVISSLQRAQELGWLPSWFLPSNTSSPSAILEPGGASAFPGVYTVAFAQSSAAPTFADSEDGAAFLAGLKEYADYPDTPAFPHCVWSYQVGATLEQVFAKMTEPTRADFMKQLRSISDYTAPLMLEGAVVDTTEKGLPAVSSVVVQKYNGKGYATAETWE
;
A
#
# COMPACT_ATOMS: atom_id res chain seq x y z
N MET A 1 -7.56 -12.23 -1.98
CA MET A 1 -8.85 -12.40 -1.26
C MET A 1 -8.71 -12.80 0.24
N PRO A 2 -8.01 -12.06 1.12
CA PRO A 2 -8.06 -12.29 2.58
C PRO A 2 -8.88 -11.27 3.40
N ILE A 3 -9.20 -10.09 2.83
CA ILE A 3 -9.75 -8.93 3.56
C ILE A 3 -11.17 -9.18 4.13
N VAL A 4 -11.93 -10.10 3.53
CA VAL A 4 -13.37 -10.28 3.83
C VAL A 4 -13.62 -11.21 5.04
N SER A 5 -12.67 -12.08 5.40
CA SER A 5 -12.94 -13.18 6.34
C SER A 5 -12.89 -12.79 7.82
N THR A 6 -12.18 -11.73 8.19
CA THR A 6 -11.75 -11.49 9.58
C THR A 6 -12.68 -10.55 10.37
N TYR A 7 -13.57 -9.81 9.70
CA TYR A 7 -14.53 -8.92 10.37
C TYR A 7 -15.68 -9.66 11.09
N ARG A 8 -15.85 -10.97 10.85
CA ARG A 8 -16.91 -11.78 11.50
C ARG A 8 -16.74 -11.96 13.01
N HIS A 9 -15.53 -11.82 13.57
CA HIS A 9 -15.29 -12.19 14.97
C HIS A 9 -15.44 -11.05 15.98
N ARG A 10 -15.42 -9.79 15.56
CA ARG A 10 -15.37 -8.66 16.51
C ARG A 10 -16.75 -8.22 17.05
N TYR A 11 -17.85 -8.73 16.48
CA TYR A 11 -19.22 -8.38 16.90
C TYR A 11 -20.01 -9.52 17.55
N ALA A 12 -19.48 -10.75 17.59
CA ALA A 12 -20.16 -11.91 18.18
C ALA A 12 -20.43 -11.76 19.69
N HIS A 13 -19.63 -10.96 20.41
CA HIS A 13 -19.83 -10.74 21.85
C HIS A 13 -20.89 -9.69 22.20
N LEU A 14 -21.41 -8.95 21.21
CA LEU A 14 -22.54 -8.03 21.39
C LEU A 14 -23.90 -8.72 21.14
N GLU A 15 -23.91 -9.99 20.74
CA GLU A 15 -25.13 -10.72 20.36
C GLU A 15 -25.92 -11.31 21.54
N ASN A 16 -25.38 -11.34 22.76
CA ASN A 16 -26.00 -12.05 23.88
C ASN A 16 -26.89 -11.19 24.82
N GLY A 17 -27.40 -10.04 24.37
CA GLY A 17 -28.06 -9.13 25.33
C GLY A 17 -29.19 -8.22 24.86
N LEU A 18 -29.73 -8.29 23.64
CA LEU A 18 -30.77 -7.34 23.22
C LEU A 18 -31.96 -8.00 22.52
N SER A 19 -33.13 -7.75 23.11
CA SER A 19 -34.47 -8.12 22.65
C SER A 19 -34.84 -7.50 21.30
N GLU A 20 -35.77 -8.17 20.61
CA GLU A 20 -36.36 -7.88 19.30
C GLU A 20 -36.50 -6.38 18.94
N GLY A 21 -35.79 -6.00 17.88
CA GLY A 21 -35.77 -4.67 17.29
C GLY A 21 -34.60 -4.57 16.32
N SER A 22 -34.72 -5.24 15.18
CA SER A 22 -33.70 -5.46 14.15
C SER A 22 -32.88 -4.22 13.77
N ARG A 23 -31.75 -3.98 14.47
CA ARG A 23 -30.70 -3.09 13.98
C ARG A 23 -29.78 -3.94 13.11
N LYS A 24 -29.77 -3.70 11.80
CA LYS A 24 -28.78 -4.32 10.89
C LYS A 24 -27.38 -4.11 11.49
N PRO A 25 -26.47 -5.11 11.44
CA PRO A 25 -25.11 -4.93 11.91
C PRO A 25 -24.49 -3.70 11.21
N ARG A 26 -23.90 -2.79 12.00
CA ARG A 26 -23.30 -1.55 11.51
C ARG A 26 -22.16 -1.93 10.55
N ARG A 27 -22.30 -1.56 9.28
CA ARG A 27 -21.21 -1.62 8.31
C ARG A 27 -20.17 -0.58 8.71
N PRO A 28 -18.87 -0.91 8.82
CA PRO A 28 -17.85 0.12 8.96
C PRO A 28 -17.97 1.07 7.77
N PRO A 29 -18.20 2.38 7.99
CA PRO A 29 -18.27 3.35 6.91
C PRO A 29 -16.87 3.70 6.43
N TYR A 30 -16.68 3.73 5.12
CA TYR A 30 -15.42 4.04 4.44
C TYR A 30 -15.51 5.43 3.83
N ALA A 31 -14.48 6.22 4.06
CA ALA A 31 -14.24 7.49 3.37
C ALA A 31 -13.07 7.32 2.40
N ILE A 32 -13.13 8.01 1.26
CA ILE A 32 -12.07 7.98 0.24
C ILE A 32 -11.62 9.41 -0.07
N LEU A 33 -10.31 9.62 -0.13
CA LEU A 33 -9.69 10.80 -0.72
C LEU A 33 -8.70 10.36 -1.79
N SER A 34 -8.87 10.81 -3.04
CA SER A 34 -8.00 10.43 -4.15
C SER A 34 -7.44 11.62 -4.90
N GLN A 35 -6.26 11.46 -5.52
CA GLN A 35 -5.73 12.44 -6.46
C GLN A 35 -6.64 12.52 -7.69
N ASN A 36 -6.90 13.71 -8.21
CA ASN A 36 -7.79 13.95 -9.35
C ASN A 36 -7.08 13.68 -10.70
N ASP A 37 -6.51 12.49 -10.84
CA ASP A 37 -5.85 12.02 -12.06
C ASP A 37 -5.85 10.48 -12.13
N ASP A 38 -5.17 9.94 -13.14
CA ASP A 38 -5.08 8.51 -13.41
C ASP A 38 -4.50 7.69 -12.25
N TYR A 39 -3.62 8.30 -11.43
CA TYR A 39 -3.13 7.68 -10.21
C TYR A 39 -4.26 7.44 -9.22
N GLY A 40 -5.03 8.48 -8.88
CA GLY A 40 -6.11 8.36 -7.89
C GLY A 40 -7.27 7.51 -8.41
N GLU A 41 -7.64 7.68 -9.68
CA GLU A 41 -8.66 6.87 -10.36
C GLU A 41 -8.32 5.38 -10.28
N GLY A 42 -7.09 4.98 -10.61
CA GLY A 42 -6.67 3.58 -10.57
C GLY A 42 -6.77 2.93 -9.17
N TYR A 43 -6.40 3.67 -8.12
CA TYR A 43 -6.55 3.18 -6.73
C TYR A 43 -8.02 3.03 -6.34
N VAL A 44 -8.87 3.99 -6.72
CA VAL A 44 -10.31 3.97 -6.44
C VAL A 44 -11.00 2.82 -7.16
N GLU A 45 -10.71 2.63 -8.44
CA GLU A 45 -11.25 1.54 -9.25
C GLU A 45 -10.84 0.19 -8.67
N GLY A 46 -9.54 0.00 -8.40
CA GLY A 46 -9.03 -1.23 -7.79
C GLY A 46 -9.66 -1.52 -6.43
N PHE A 47 -9.87 -0.50 -5.59
CA PHE A 47 -10.57 -0.65 -4.32
C PHE A 47 -12.03 -1.08 -4.53
N LYS A 48 -12.78 -0.36 -5.38
CA LYS A 48 -14.20 -0.63 -5.65
C LYS A 48 -14.42 -2.02 -6.26
N ASP A 49 -13.56 -2.44 -7.17
CA ASP A 49 -13.58 -3.80 -7.72
C ASP A 49 -13.25 -4.85 -6.66
N GLY A 50 -12.26 -4.58 -5.79
CA GLY A 50 -11.88 -5.48 -4.70
C GLY A 50 -12.98 -5.70 -3.66
N ILE A 51 -13.86 -4.72 -3.45
CA ILE A 51 -15.00 -4.82 -2.51
C ILE A 51 -16.32 -5.21 -3.19
N LYS A 52 -16.31 -5.49 -4.49
CA LYS A 52 -17.51 -5.86 -5.24
C LYS A 52 -18.14 -7.13 -4.66
N GLY A 53 -19.39 -7.02 -4.22
CA GLY A 53 -20.11 -8.11 -3.55
C GLY A 53 -19.79 -8.28 -2.06
N ALA A 54 -19.04 -7.36 -1.45
CA ALA A 54 -18.86 -7.31 -0.01
C ALA A 54 -20.06 -6.62 0.65
N ASP A 55 -20.84 -7.37 1.42
CA ASP A 55 -22.06 -6.86 2.09
C ASP A 55 -21.76 -6.04 3.35
N ASN A 56 -20.49 -6.04 3.78
CA ASN A 56 -19.99 -5.47 5.02
C ASN A 56 -19.20 -4.16 4.82
N ILE A 57 -19.13 -3.63 3.61
CA ILE A 57 -18.40 -2.39 3.27
C ILE A 57 -19.39 -1.38 2.71
N GLU A 58 -19.30 -0.14 3.18
CA GLU A 58 -20.12 0.97 2.70
C GLU A 58 -19.24 2.21 2.53
N VAL A 59 -19.08 2.68 1.29
CA VAL A 59 -18.39 3.94 1.00
C VAL A 59 -19.39 5.07 1.20
N VAL A 60 -19.20 5.86 2.26
CA VAL A 60 -20.13 6.94 2.65
C VAL A 60 -19.78 8.28 2.03
N LYS A 61 -18.52 8.47 1.62
CA LYS A 61 -18.04 9.69 0.98
C LYS A 61 -16.76 9.45 0.20
N GLU A 62 -16.67 10.11 -0.93
CA GLU A 62 -15.49 10.13 -1.80
C GLU A 62 -15.27 11.58 -2.24
N LEU A 63 -14.03 12.05 -2.08
CA LEU A 63 -13.58 13.37 -2.49
C LEU A 63 -12.27 13.24 -3.25
N THR A 64 -11.94 14.28 -4.02
CA THR A 64 -10.68 14.38 -4.73
C THR A 64 -9.86 15.60 -4.30
N TYR A 65 -8.57 15.59 -4.62
CA TYR A 65 -7.66 16.73 -4.52
C TYR A 65 -6.79 16.85 -5.77
N GLU A 66 -6.28 18.05 -6.06
CA GLU A 66 -5.37 18.28 -7.19
C GLU A 66 -3.91 18.05 -6.78
N ALA A 67 -3.07 17.51 -7.67
CA ALA A 67 -1.65 17.31 -7.38
C ALA A 67 -0.90 18.63 -7.08
N THR A 68 -1.44 19.77 -7.52
CA THR A 68 -0.93 21.12 -7.26
C THR A 68 -1.42 21.73 -5.95
N ASP A 69 -2.36 21.09 -5.25
CA ASP A 69 -2.87 21.58 -3.99
C ASP A 69 -1.77 21.62 -2.92
N THR A 70 -1.80 22.67 -2.11
CA THR A 70 -0.87 22.83 -0.98
C THR A 70 -1.45 22.33 0.34
N SER A 71 -2.76 22.05 0.39
CA SER A 71 -3.48 21.49 1.53
C SER A 71 -4.75 20.78 1.07
N VAL A 72 -5.21 19.81 1.88
CA VAL A 72 -6.48 19.07 1.72
C VAL A 72 -7.38 19.18 2.96
N ASP A 73 -7.17 20.21 3.80
CA ASP A 73 -7.84 20.34 5.10
C ASP A 73 -9.37 20.41 5.01
N ALA A 74 -9.89 21.03 3.93
CA ALA A 74 -11.32 21.13 3.68
C ALA A 74 -11.93 19.75 3.40
N GLN A 75 -11.29 18.97 2.54
CA GLN A 75 -11.68 17.59 2.23
C GLN A 75 -11.63 16.73 3.49
N LEU A 76 -10.56 16.82 4.30
CA LEU A 76 -10.44 16.06 5.54
C LEU A 76 -11.50 16.43 6.57
N THR A 77 -11.85 17.72 6.67
CA THR A 77 -12.93 18.17 7.57
C THR A 77 -14.28 17.56 7.14
N GLU A 78 -14.55 17.55 5.84
CA GLU A 78 -15.78 16.97 5.29
C GLU A 78 -15.82 15.43 5.46
N LEU A 79 -14.71 14.75 5.23
CA LEU A 79 -14.60 13.30 5.41
C LEU A 79 -14.70 12.92 6.90
N ALA A 80 -14.08 13.66 7.80
CA ALA A 80 -14.19 13.45 9.24
C ALA A 80 -15.64 13.58 9.75
N ALA A 81 -16.42 14.52 9.19
CA ALA A 81 -17.83 14.71 9.55
C ALA A 81 -18.72 13.48 9.22
N THR A 82 -18.25 12.56 8.37
CA THR A 82 -18.97 11.32 8.07
C THR A 82 -18.90 10.29 9.21
N GLY A 83 -17.92 10.41 10.11
CA GLY A 83 -17.65 9.41 11.14
C GLY A 83 -17.21 8.05 10.58
N ALA A 84 -16.60 8.03 9.39
CA ALA A 84 -16.02 6.84 8.79
C ALA A 84 -14.99 6.17 9.71
N ASP A 85 -15.08 4.84 9.81
CA ASP A 85 -14.16 4.01 10.61
C ASP A 85 -12.88 3.67 9.82
N VAL A 86 -12.96 3.73 8.48
CA VAL A 86 -11.85 3.44 7.58
C VAL A 86 -11.66 4.58 6.58
N PHE A 87 -10.41 4.98 6.37
CA PHE A 87 -10.03 5.97 5.37
C PHE A 87 -9.12 5.34 4.31
N VAL A 88 -9.62 5.30 3.07
CA VAL A 88 -8.82 4.93 1.90
C VAL A 88 -8.19 6.20 1.36
N ASN A 89 -6.90 6.36 1.62
CA ASN A 89 -6.12 7.49 1.16
C ASN A 89 -5.45 7.08 -0.15
N ALA A 90 -5.76 7.72 -1.27
CA ALA A 90 -5.16 7.45 -2.57
C ALA A 90 -4.37 8.69 -3.03
N MET A 91 -3.40 9.09 -2.20
CA MET A 91 -2.55 10.26 -2.42
C MET A 91 -1.14 9.84 -2.83
N SER A 92 -0.48 10.63 -3.68
CA SER A 92 0.91 10.38 -4.11
C SER A 92 1.92 11.37 -3.50
N ILE A 93 1.44 12.48 -2.95
CA ILE A 93 2.27 13.62 -2.54
C ILE A 93 2.60 13.54 -1.04
N SER A 94 3.83 13.12 -0.72
CA SER A 94 4.24 12.82 0.67
C SER A 94 3.95 13.94 1.69
N PRO A 95 4.24 15.23 1.42
CA PRO A 95 3.88 16.30 2.33
C PRO A 95 2.38 16.39 2.65
N LEU A 96 1.51 16.12 1.66
CA LEU A 96 0.06 16.12 1.87
C LEU A 96 -0.40 14.90 2.67
N VAL A 97 0.25 13.74 2.54
CA VAL A 97 -0.06 12.57 3.38
C VAL A 97 0.30 12.85 4.84
N ILE A 98 1.47 13.44 5.09
CA ILE A 98 1.92 13.83 6.43
C ILE A 98 0.93 14.80 7.07
N SER A 99 0.59 15.89 6.38
CA SER A 99 -0.36 16.87 6.90
C SER A 99 -1.76 16.28 7.05
N SER A 100 -2.16 15.31 6.22
CA SER A 100 -3.44 14.63 6.37
C SER A 100 -3.54 13.81 7.64
N LEU A 101 -2.49 13.06 7.99
CA LEU A 101 -2.41 12.32 9.24
C LEU A 101 -2.48 13.27 10.45
N GLN A 102 -1.75 14.39 10.40
CA GLN A 102 -1.77 15.42 11.45
C GLN A 102 -3.16 16.05 11.58
N ARG A 103 -3.77 16.44 10.47
CA ARG A 103 -5.08 17.09 10.44
C ARG A 103 -6.20 16.18 10.95
N ALA A 104 -6.17 14.89 10.61
CA ALA A 104 -7.14 13.93 11.14
C ALA A 104 -7.07 13.83 12.67
N GLN A 105 -5.87 13.86 13.25
CA GLN A 105 -5.69 13.91 14.71
C GLN A 105 -6.23 15.21 15.32
N GLU A 106 -5.96 16.36 14.70
CA GLU A 106 -6.51 17.66 15.15
C GLU A 106 -8.05 17.68 15.16
N LEU A 107 -8.67 17.00 14.19
CA LEU A 107 -10.12 16.83 14.09
C LEU A 107 -10.68 15.80 15.08
N GLY A 108 -9.82 15.07 15.80
CA GLY A 108 -10.24 13.93 16.64
C GLY A 108 -10.77 12.74 15.82
N TRP A 109 -10.49 12.70 14.51
CA TRP A 109 -10.91 11.63 13.62
C TRP A 109 -9.77 10.63 13.46
N LEU A 110 -9.92 9.45 14.08
CA LEU A 110 -8.88 8.42 14.14
C LEU A 110 -9.33 7.12 13.44
N PRO A 111 -9.59 7.13 12.11
CA PRO A 111 -9.96 5.92 11.38
C PRO A 111 -8.75 4.99 11.21
N SER A 112 -8.99 3.73 10.81
CA SER A 112 -7.95 2.91 10.21
C SER A 112 -7.63 3.41 8.80
N TRP A 113 -6.35 3.48 8.42
CA TRP A 113 -5.88 4.02 7.14
C TRP A 113 -5.45 2.93 6.18
N PHE A 114 -5.80 3.07 4.91
CA PHE A 114 -5.17 2.35 3.81
C PHE A 114 -4.36 3.33 2.97
N LEU A 115 -3.06 3.09 2.89
CA LEU A 115 -2.10 3.91 2.15
C LEU A 115 -1.62 3.19 0.87
N PRO A 116 -1.29 3.96 -0.18
CA PRO A 116 -0.54 3.50 -1.33
C PRO A 116 0.86 3.04 -0.91
N SER A 117 1.41 2.05 -1.62
CA SER A 117 2.73 1.48 -1.31
C SER A 117 3.88 2.48 -1.46
N ASN A 118 3.74 3.46 -2.35
CA ASN A 118 4.71 4.53 -2.57
C ASN A 118 4.72 5.57 -1.45
N THR A 119 3.63 5.74 -0.70
CA THR A 119 3.54 6.69 0.42
C THR A 119 3.50 6.00 1.79
N SER A 120 3.79 4.70 1.85
CA SER A 120 3.84 3.94 3.10
C SER A 120 5.25 3.90 3.70
N SER A 121 5.90 5.06 3.87
CA SER A 121 7.22 5.16 4.50
C SER A 121 7.13 5.39 6.02
N PRO A 122 7.69 4.49 6.86
CA PRO A 122 7.73 4.68 8.31
C PRO A 122 8.39 6.00 8.72
N SER A 123 9.65 6.22 8.35
CA SER A 123 10.43 7.38 8.83
C SER A 123 10.13 8.68 8.09
N ALA A 124 9.79 8.61 6.79
CA ALA A 124 9.56 9.82 6.00
C ALA A 124 8.11 10.32 6.05
N ILE A 125 7.13 9.48 6.40
CA ILE A 125 5.70 9.85 6.38
C ILE A 125 5.00 9.53 7.71
N LEU A 126 5.07 8.29 8.18
CA LEU A 126 4.24 7.85 9.31
C LEU A 126 4.69 8.45 10.65
N GLU A 127 5.99 8.46 10.92
CA GLU A 127 6.57 9.09 12.09
C GLU A 127 6.28 10.60 12.16
N PRO A 128 6.59 11.42 11.12
CA PRO A 128 6.25 12.85 11.15
C PRO A 128 4.74 13.11 11.12
N GLY A 129 3.95 12.18 10.57
CA GLY A 129 2.50 12.23 10.56
C GLY A 129 1.85 11.82 11.89
N GLY A 130 2.58 11.26 12.86
CA GLY A 130 2.01 10.78 14.12
C GLY A 130 1.14 9.54 13.96
N ALA A 131 1.50 8.62 13.05
CA ALA A 131 0.68 7.48 12.67
C ALA A 131 0.35 6.50 13.84
N SER A 132 1.10 6.54 14.94
CA SER A 132 0.84 5.75 16.14
C SER A 132 -0.46 6.10 16.85
N ALA A 133 -1.08 7.25 16.53
CA ALA A 133 -2.38 7.64 17.07
C ALA A 133 -3.55 6.85 16.45
N PHE A 134 -3.36 6.21 15.29
CA PHE A 134 -4.42 5.50 14.58
C PHE A 134 -4.49 4.02 14.98
N PRO A 135 -5.71 3.42 14.99
CA PRO A 135 -5.88 2.00 15.33
C PRO A 135 -5.17 1.06 14.33
N GLY A 136 -5.06 1.48 13.07
CA GLY A 136 -4.31 0.73 12.07
C GLY A 136 -3.93 1.60 10.88
N VAL A 137 -2.71 1.37 10.37
CA VAL A 137 -2.26 1.93 9.10
C VAL A 137 -1.77 0.77 8.25
N TYR A 138 -2.43 0.57 7.12
CA TYR A 138 -2.25 -0.57 6.23
C TYR A 138 -1.73 -0.11 4.87
N THR A 139 -0.99 -0.98 4.21
CA THR A 139 -0.51 -0.79 2.84
C THR A 139 -0.47 -2.13 2.12
N VAL A 140 -0.28 -2.12 0.81
CA VAL A 140 0.02 -3.32 0.02
C VAL A 140 1.50 -3.35 -0.34
N ALA A 141 2.12 -4.52 -0.31
CA ALA A 141 3.53 -4.69 -0.65
C ALA A 141 3.75 -5.95 -1.49
N PHE A 142 4.74 -5.88 -2.37
CA PHE A 142 5.29 -7.03 -3.12
C PHE A 142 6.79 -7.22 -2.86
N ALA A 143 7.40 -6.30 -2.12
CA ALA A 143 8.83 -6.27 -1.82
C ALA A 143 9.07 -6.15 -0.31
N GLN A 144 10.19 -6.68 0.14
CA GLN A 144 10.66 -6.52 1.50
C GLN A 144 10.89 -5.03 1.81
N SER A 145 10.59 -4.63 3.04
CA SER A 145 10.80 -3.26 3.50
C SER A 145 12.24 -3.10 3.96
N SER A 146 12.99 -2.17 3.35
CA SER A 146 14.35 -1.81 3.77
C SER A 146 14.42 -1.32 5.23
N ALA A 147 13.30 -0.79 5.75
CA ALA A 147 13.17 -0.35 7.13
C ALA A 147 12.88 -1.50 8.13
N ALA A 148 12.60 -2.72 7.65
CA ALA A 148 12.38 -3.86 8.55
C ALA A 148 13.70 -4.26 9.23
N PRO A 149 13.70 -4.57 10.54
CA PRO A 149 14.93 -4.95 11.25
C PRO A 149 15.65 -6.14 10.62
N THR A 150 14.90 -7.11 10.09
CA THR A 150 15.42 -8.33 9.48
C THR A 150 15.97 -8.12 8.07
N PHE A 151 15.81 -6.93 7.47
CA PHE A 151 16.22 -6.69 6.09
C PHE A 151 17.73 -6.76 5.95
N ALA A 152 18.46 -6.05 6.82
CA ALA A 152 19.93 -6.04 6.80
C ALA A 152 20.55 -7.39 7.21
N ASP A 153 19.78 -8.24 7.89
CA ASP A 153 20.21 -9.59 8.29
C ASP A 153 20.06 -10.62 7.16
N SER A 154 19.30 -10.30 6.11
CA SER A 154 19.14 -11.16 4.93
C SER A 154 20.31 -10.99 3.94
N GLU A 155 20.65 -12.06 3.22
CA GLU A 155 21.72 -12.02 2.20
C GLU A 155 21.44 -10.98 1.11
N ASP A 156 20.24 -11.02 0.51
CA ASP A 156 19.82 -10.07 -0.52
C ASP A 156 19.79 -8.62 0.01
N GLY A 157 19.30 -8.41 1.24
CA GLY A 157 19.21 -7.09 1.84
C GLY A 157 20.59 -6.50 2.16
N ALA A 158 21.52 -7.32 2.67
CA ALA A 158 22.90 -6.91 2.88
C ALA A 158 23.61 -6.58 1.56
N ALA A 159 23.41 -7.40 0.52
CA ALA A 159 23.97 -7.15 -0.81
C ALA A 159 23.42 -5.84 -1.42
N PHE A 160 22.12 -5.61 -1.30
CA PHE A 160 21.48 -4.36 -1.72
C PHE A 160 22.06 -3.13 -1.00
N LEU A 161 22.16 -3.17 0.33
CA LEU A 161 22.69 -2.05 1.12
C LEU A 161 24.17 -1.78 0.80
N ALA A 162 24.97 -2.81 0.54
CA ALA A 162 26.35 -2.65 0.09
C ALA A 162 26.41 -2.00 -1.31
N GLY A 163 25.59 -2.48 -2.25
CA GLY A 163 25.52 -1.93 -3.60
C GLY A 163 25.06 -0.47 -3.63
N LEU A 164 24.15 -0.07 -2.74
CA LEU A 164 23.74 1.33 -2.60
C LEU A 164 24.89 2.25 -2.18
N LYS A 165 25.73 1.80 -1.23
CA LYS A 165 26.90 2.55 -0.79
C LYS A 165 27.96 2.69 -1.87
N GLU A 166 28.16 1.63 -2.67
CA GLU A 166 29.17 1.62 -3.73
C GLU A 166 28.74 2.39 -4.97
N TYR A 167 27.48 2.24 -5.40
CA TYR A 167 27.03 2.68 -6.72
C TYR A 167 26.03 3.85 -6.71
N ALA A 168 25.42 4.18 -5.57
CA ALA A 168 24.28 5.11 -5.53
C ALA A 168 24.43 6.31 -4.57
N ASP A 169 25.62 6.53 -3.99
CA ASP A 169 25.90 7.57 -2.97
C ASP A 169 24.82 7.63 -1.88
N TYR A 170 24.35 6.45 -1.46
CA TYR A 170 23.26 6.30 -0.51
C TYR A 170 23.84 5.67 0.78
N PRO A 171 24.34 6.49 1.72
CA PRO A 171 25.08 5.99 2.89
C PRO A 171 24.16 5.28 3.90
N ASP A 172 22.90 5.69 3.96
CA ASP A 172 21.88 5.23 4.90
C ASP A 172 20.86 4.28 4.24
N THR A 173 20.02 3.63 5.04
CA THR A 173 18.91 2.84 4.50
C THR A 173 17.88 3.75 3.81
N PRO A 174 17.44 3.46 2.57
CA PRO A 174 16.41 4.25 1.93
C PRO A 174 15.10 4.28 2.72
N ALA A 175 14.55 5.48 2.90
CA ALA A 175 13.28 5.68 3.60
C ALA A 175 12.07 5.25 2.76
N PHE A 176 12.19 5.27 1.44
CA PHE A 176 11.13 4.91 0.49
C PHE A 176 11.45 3.58 -0.21
N PRO A 177 10.43 2.81 -0.62
CA PRO A 177 10.63 1.49 -1.21
C PRO A 177 11.19 1.53 -2.64
N HIS A 178 11.28 2.71 -3.27
CA HIS A 178 11.66 2.88 -4.68
C HIS A 178 13.05 2.33 -5.03
N CYS A 179 14.02 2.41 -4.10
CA CYS A 179 15.35 1.84 -4.33
C CYS A 179 15.27 0.30 -4.40
N VAL A 180 14.49 -0.34 -3.52
CA VAL A 180 14.25 -1.79 -3.55
C VAL A 180 13.55 -2.19 -4.84
N TRP A 181 12.53 -1.44 -5.28
CA TRP A 181 11.83 -1.70 -6.55
C TRP A 181 12.77 -1.56 -7.75
N SER A 182 13.65 -0.57 -7.74
CA SER A 182 14.64 -0.37 -8.81
C SER A 182 15.64 -1.51 -8.88
N TYR A 183 16.03 -2.08 -7.73
CA TYR A 183 16.90 -3.25 -7.66
C TYR A 183 16.23 -4.48 -8.29
N GLN A 184 14.94 -4.70 -7.99
CA GLN A 184 14.13 -5.75 -8.60
C GLN A 184 13.98 -5.58 -10.11
N VAL A 185 13.77 -4.34 -10.57
CA VAL A 185 13.73 -4.03 -12.01
C VAL A 185 15.08 -4.33 -12.65
N GLY A 186 16.20 -3.99 -12.00
CA GLY A 186 17.53 -4.34 -12.47
C GLY A 186 17.73 -5.85 -12.66
N ALA A 187 17.38 -6.64 -11.65
CA ALA A 187 17.44 -8.11 -11.71
C ALA A 187 16.52 -8.69 -12.80
N THR A 188 15.33 -8.09 -12.99
CA THR A 188 14.41 -8.46 -14.07
C THR A 188 15.02 -8.16 -15.44
N LEU A 189 15.66 -7.00 -15.61
CA LEU A 189 16.34 -6.64 -16.85
C LEU A 189 17.54 -7.54 -17.15
N GLU A 190 18.26 -8.01 -16.12
CA GLU A 190 19.31 -9.01 -16.29
C GLU A 190 18.76 -10.30 -16.95
N GLN A 191 17.59 -10.78 -16.52
CA GLN A 191 16.92 -11.92 -17.17
C GLN A 191 16.59 -11.65 -18.64
N VAL A 192 16.20 -10.42 -18.97
CA VAL A 192 15.93 -10.02 -20.36
C VAL A 192 17.21 -10.06 -21.18
N PHE A 193 18.27 -9.39 -20.72
CA PHE A 193 19.53 -9.26 -21.44
C PHE A 193 20.24 -10.60 -21.61
N ALA A 194 20.15 -11.51 -20.64
CA ALA A 194 20.72 -12.85 -20.74
C ALA A 194 20.06 -13.71 -21.84
N LYS A 195 18.78 -13.44 -22.16
CA LYS A 195 18.02 -14.15 -23.20
C LYS A 195 18.10 -13.49 -24.58
N MET A 196 18.59 -12.25 -24.65
CA MET A 196 18.71 -11.54 -25.92
C MET A 196 19.80 -12.17 -26.80
N THR A 197 19.49 -12.23 -28.08
CA THR A 197 20.36 -12.71 -29.17
C THR A 197 20.85 -11.58 -30.06
N GLU A 198 20.12 -10.46 -30.09
CA GLU A 198 20.49 -9.25 -30.84
C GLU A 198 20.21 -7.99 -30.02
N PRO A 199 21.04 -6.95 -30.11
CA PRO A 199 20.85 -5.70 -29.38
C PRO A 199 19.78 -4.80 -30.05
N THR A 200 18.60 -5.36 -30.31
CA THR A 200 17.48 -4.66 -30.95
C THR A 200 16.30 -4.51 -29.99
N ARG A 201 15.51 -3.44 -30.18
CA ARG A 201 14.25 -3.24 -29.44
C ARG A 201 13.29 -4.41 -29.63
N ALA A 202 13.25 -4.99 -30.83
CA ALA A 202 12.35 -6.09 -31.14
C ALA A 202 12.67 -7.33 -30.30
N ASP A 203 13.95 -7.71 -30.21
CA ASP A 203 14.38 -8.84 -29.39
C ASP A 203 14.24 -8.53 -27.90
N PHE A 204 14.60 -7.33 -27.45
CA PHE A 204 14.35 -6.89 -26.06
C PHE A 204 12.88 -7.07 -25.65
N MET A 205 11.94 -6.56 -26.46
CA MET A 205 10.51 -6.66 -26.15
C MET A 205 9.99 -8.11 -26.21
N LYS A 206 10.58 -8.95 -27.07
CA LYS A 206 10.27 -10.38 -27.14
C LYS A 206 10.69 -11.09 -25.85
N GLN A 207 11.93 -10.89 -25.40
CA GLN A 207 12.43 -11.52 -24.18
C GLN A 207 11.75 -10.96 -22.93
N LEU A 208 11.51 -9.64 -22.89
CA LEU A 208 10.81 -8.99 -21.78
C LEU A 208 9.41 -9.57 -21.57
N ARG A 209 8.66 -9.89 -22.62
CA ARG A 209 7.30 -10.48 -22.55
C ARG A 209 7.29 -12.00 -22.37
N SER A 210 8.44 -12.60 -22.10
CA SER A 210 8.61 -14.04 -21.88
C SER A 210 9.00 -14.39 -20.44
N ILE A 211 9.03 -13.40 -19.55
CA ILE A 211 9.32 -13.63 -18.14
C ILE A 211 8.06 -14.17 -17.49
N SER A 212 8.18 -15.32 -16.84
CA SER A 212 7.10 -15.99 -16.13
C SER A 212 7.64 -16.58 -14.85
N ASP A 213 6.85 -16.49 -13.78
CA ASP A 213 7.15 -17.03 -12.44
C ASP A 213 8.56 -16.68 -11.92
N TYR A 214 9.05 -15.47 -12.20
CA TYR A 214 10.38 -15.04 -11.77
C TYR A 214 10.34 -14.35 -10.41
N THR A 215 10.99 -14.93 -9.41
CA THR A 215 11.21 -14.28 -8.11
C THR A 215 12.49 -13.42 -8.18
N ALA A 216 12.32 -12.11 -8.32
CA ALA A 216 13.44 -11.17 -8.19
C ALA A 216 13.93 -11.07 -6.73
N PRO A 217 15.19 -10.67 -6.49
CA PRO A 217 15.70 -10.42 -5.14
C PRO A 217 14.79 -9.48 -4.35
N LEU A 218 14.73 -9.67 -3.02
CA LEU A 218 13.91 -8.83 -2.12
C LEU A 218 12.40 -8.87 -2.37
N MET A 219 11.88 -9.74 -3.25
CA MET A 219 10.43 -9.96 -3.34
C MET A 219 9.90 -10.65 -2.07
N LEU A 220 8.65 -10.38 -1.73
CA LEU A 220 7.96 -11.12 -0.68
C LEU A 220 7.59 -12.52 -1.16
N GLU A 221 7.49 -13.46 -0.22
CA GLU A 221 7.08 -14.83 -0.54
C GLU A 221 5.73 -14.84 -1.27
N GLY A 222 5.66 -15.63 -2.35
CA GLY A 222 4.48 -15.72 -3.22
C GLY A 222 4.33 -14.58 -4.22
N ALA A 223 5.20 -13.56 -4.18
CA ALA A 223 5.25 -12.53 -5.21
C ALA A 223 6.21 -12.92 -6.34
N VAL A 224 5.74 -12.78 -7.59
CA VAL A 224 6.51 -13.09 -8.79
C VAL A 224 6.38 -12.01 -9.85
N VAL A 225 7.39 -11.91 -10.70
CA VAL A 225 7.35 -11.16 -11.95
C VAL A 225 6.83 -12.08 -13.05
N ASP A 226 5.69 -11.73 -13.64
CA ASP A 226 5.14 -12.35 -14.84
C ASP A 226 4.71 -11.27 -15.84
N THR A 227 5.26 -11.35 -17.05
CA THR A 227 5.04 -10.39 -18.14
C THR A 227 4.38 -11.04 -19.37
N THR A 228 3.88 -12.26 -19.22
CA THR A 228 3.30 -13.05 -20.31
C THR A 228 1.89 -12.58 -20.64
N GLU A 229 1.16 -12.04 -19.66
CA GLU A 229 -0.21 -11.57 -19.82
C GLU A 229 -0.26 -10.10 -20.28
N LYS A 230 -0.81 -9.88 -21.48
CA LYS A 230 -0.94 -8.54 -22.03
C LYS A 230 -1.96 -7.72 -21.24
N GLY A 231 -1.53 -6.57 -20.77
CA GLY A 231 -2.41 -5.61 -20.08
C GLY A 231 -2.43 -5.78 -18.57
N LEU A 232 -1.74 -6.80 -18.03
CA LEU A 232 -1.51 -6.90 -16.59
C LEU A 232 -0.20 -6.22 -16.19
N PRO A 233 -0.13 -5.70 -14.95
CA PRO A 233 1.14 -5.31 -14.33
C PRO A 233 2.09 -6.52 -14.23
N ALA A 234 3.39 -6.24 -14.36
CA ALA A 234 4.43 -7.27 -14.26
C ALA A 234 4.44 -8.00 -12.90
N VAL A 235 3.96 -7.34 -11.84
CA VAL A 235 3.71 -7.94 -10.53
C VAL A 235 2.25 -7.69 -10.18
N SER A 236 1.46 -8.76 -10.15
CA SER A 236 0.01 -8.69 -9.85
C SER A 236 -0.35 -9.24 -8.47
N SER A 237 0.61 -9.83 -7.78
CA SER A 237 0.48 -10.38 -6.43
C SER A 237 1.03 -9.41 -5.39
N VAL A 238 0.20 -9.04 -4.41
CA VAL A 238 0.57 -8.20 -3.27
C VAL A 238 0.06 -8.82 -1.97
N VAL A 239 0.78 -8.56 -0.88
CA VAL A 239 0.34 -8.86 0.49
C VAL A 239 -0.01 -7.58 1.21
N VAL A 240 -0.98 -7.64 2.11
CA VAL A 240 -1.31 -6.49 2.95
C VAL A 240 -0.38 -6.48 4.16
N GLN A 241 0.17 -5.31 4.46
CA GLN A 241 1.02 -5.07 5.61
C GLN A 241 0.38 -4.07 6.55
N LYS A 242 0.61 -4.25 7.86
CA LYS A 242 0.21 -3.33 8.92
C LYS A 242 1.45 -2.66 9.52
N TYR A 243 1.37 -1.36 9.75
CA TYR A 243 2.38 -0.62 10.50
C TYR A 243 2.33 -1.02 11.98
N ASN A 244 3.48 -1.40 12.54
CA ASN A 244 3.60 -1.87 13.93
C ASN A 244 4.24 -0.85 14.88
N GLY A 245 4.31 0.43 14.48
CA GLY A 245 4.97 1.50 15.24
C GLY A 245 6.47 1.65 14.95
N LYS A 246 7.08 0.72 14.22
CA LYS A 246 8.49 0.81 13.77
C LYS A 246 8.65 0.58 12.27
N GLY A 247 7.88 -0.35 11.71
CA GLY A 247 7.89 -0.68 10.30
C GLY A 247 6.63 -1.43 9.90
N TYR A 248 6.68 -2.07 8.73
CA TYR A 248 5.57 -2.88 8.22
C TYR A 248 5.84 -4.36 8.40
N ALA A 249 4.81 -5.09 8.80
CA ALA A 249 4.78 -6.55 8.84
C ALA A 249 3.51 -7.06 8.17
N THR A 250 3.50 -8.31 7.68
CA THR A 250 2.31 -8.92 7.09
C THR A 250 1.14 -8.82 8.06
N ALA A 251 0.00 -8.33 7.56
CA ALA A 251 -1.20 -8.17 8.38
C ALA A 251 -1.84 -9.54 8.64
N GLU A 252 -1.66 -10.06 9.85
CA GLU A 252 -2.33 -11.29 10.31
C GLU A 252 -3.71 -10.98 10.92
N THR A 253 -3.88 -9.77 11.43
CA THR A 253 -5.10 -9.30 12.12
C THR A 253 -5.52 -7.92 11.62
N TRP A 254 -6.83 -7.65 11.66
CA TRP A 254 -7.44 -6.43 11.14
C TRP A 254 -8.14 -5.72 12.29
N GLU A 255 -7.78 -4.45 12.49
CA GLU A 255 -8.30 -3.53 13.51
C GLU A 255 -9.14 -2.40 12.93
#